data_AF-A0A4R3MNZ0-F1
#
_entry.id   AF-A0A4R3MNZ0-F1
#
_cell.length_a   1.000
_cell.length_b   1.000
_cell.length_c   1.000
_cell.angle_alpha   90.00
_cell.angle_beta   90.00
_cell.angle_gamma   90.00
#
_symmetry.space_group_name_H-M   'P 1'
#
loop_
_entity.id
_entity.type
_entity.pdbx_description
1 polymer ?
#
loop_
_entity_poly.entity_id
_entity_poly.type
_entity_poly.pdbx_seq_one_letter_code
_entity_poly.pdbx_strand_id
1 'polypeptide(L)'
;MPEQKREQWGSKMGFIFAAVGSAVGLGNIWRYPYLLYSNGGGAFLIPYFFAIFTAGIPLLLLEYGMGHKFRGSTPLSFARAGKKWEWLGWWPSITSFIIMTYYTMILSWAINYIFLSFNQAWGSDANAFFFGDFLKLSDGPFELGGMNWPVFFGITAIWFINWFVCYKGIKGGIEKLNKILLPTLIGIIVIIVIRGITLPGAALGLNTLFTPDWSKVMDPMVWIRAYGQVFFSLSLAMGIMVTYSSYLPKKSDINNSTFMTAFANCGFEFLTAIGVFGILGFMATSQGIPLEEVATESIGLAFVVFPQVFSAMGPLGTVFGILFFICLVFAGLTSCVSLTEAFSAAVIDKTGVSRKKIVTFAVLGGYSISVFYATGAGLYFLDIIDAFINSYSIVVVGLLQSIVVGWFIGAHVIREHTNAVSIFSVGKWWEIMVKFVTPTVLIFMLGQSIINEIIEPYGGYSMKALLIFGWGIIALIIITSIILSKRPWRNKALELPKEVE
;
A
#
# COMPACT_ATOMS: atom_id res chain seq x y z
N MET A 1 -12.29 -35.85 -5.43
CA MET A 1 -11.60 -35.14 -4.33
C MET A 1 -12.64 -34.32 -3.58
N PRO A 2 -12.70 -34.37 -2.25
CA PRO A 2 -13.65 -33.54 -1.50
C PRO A 2 -13.38 -32.05 -1.79
N GLU A 3 -14.44 -31.24 -1.93
CA GLU A 3 -14.35 -29.78 -2.03
C GLU A 3 -13.49 -29.27 -0.86
N GLN A 4 -12.31 -28.70 -1.16
CA GLN A 4 -11.54 -28.01 -0.12
C GLN A 4 -12.35 -26.80 0.32
N LYS A 5 -12.90 -26.85 1.55
CA LYS A 5 -13.55 -25.69 2.18
C LYS A 5 -12.54 -24.54 2.20
N ARG A 6 -12.91 -23.42 1.57
CA ARG A 6 -12.13 -22.18 1.59
C ARG A 6 -11.86 -21.79 3.05
N GLU A 7 -10.61 -21.46 3.36
CA GLU A 7 -10.25 -20.96 4.68
C GLU A 7 -11.08 -19.73 5.05
N GLN A 8 -11.32 -19.53 6.34
CA GLN A 8 -12.05 -18.38 6.86
C GLN A 8 -11.22 -17.67 7.91
N TRP A 9 -11.52 -16.39 8.12
CA TRP A 9 -11.06 -15.66 9.29
C TRP A 9 -11.59 -16.33 10.56
N GLY A 10 -10.77 -16.32 11.61
CA GLY A 10 -11.15 -16.79 12.94
C GLY A 10 -12.12 -15.85 13.66
N SER A 11 -12.20 -14.58 13.26
CA SER A 11 -13.10 -13.58 13.86
C SER A 11 -13.30 -12.35 12.95
N LYS A 12 -14.41 -11.61 13.12
CA LYS A 12 -14.62 -10.30 12.44
C LYS A 12 -13.47 -9.33 12.72
N MET A 13 -13.03 -9.23 13.98
CA MET A 13 -11.88 -8.40 14.34
C MET A 13 -10.57 -8.87 13.71
N GLY A 14 -10.39 -10.17 13.50
CA GLY A 14 -9.25 -10.71 12.76
C GLY A 14 -9.20 -10.21 11.32
N PHE A 15 -10.35 -10.18 10.64
CA PHE A 15 -10.48 -9.57 9.32
C PHE A 15 -10.19 -8.06 9.36
N ILE A 16 -10.79 -7.32 10.29
CA ILE A 16 -10.57 -5.86 10.40
C ILE A 16 -9.11 -5.55 10.64
N PHE A 17 -8.43 -6.24 11.56
CA PHE A 17 -7.00 -6.02 11.78
C PHE A 17 -6.15 -6.36 10.56
N ALA A 18 -6.50 -7.41 9.80
CA ALA A 18 -5.78 -7.72 8.57
C ALA A 18 -6.02 -6.68 7.47
N ALA A 19 -7.26 -6.20 7.31
CA ALA A 19 -7.58 -5.17 6.34
C ALA A 19 -6.97 -3.81 6.69
N VAL A 20 -7.03 -3.41 7.96
CA VAL A 20 -6.35 -2.20 8.45
C VAL A 20 -4.84 -2.38 8.35
N GLY A 21 -4.28 -3.55 8.68
CA GLY A 21 -2.84 -3.82 8.53
C GLY A 21 -2.37 -3.85 7.07
N SER A 22 -3.25 -4.17 6.11
CA SER A 22 -2.93 -3.98 4.70
C SER A 22 -2.95 -2.53 4.26
N ALA A 23 -3.86 -1.72 4.82
CA ALA A 23 -3.99 -0.30 4.47
C ALA A 23 -2.94 0.58 5.18
N VAL A 24 -2.66 0.30 6.45
CA VAL A 24 -1.65 0.98 7.24
C VAL A 24 -0.27 0.46 6.84
N GLY A 25 0.31 1.09 5.83
CA GLY A 25 1.62 0.78 5.29
C GLY A 25 2.67 1.84 5.63
N LEU A 26 3.85 1.68 5.02
CA LEU A 26 4.97 2.62 5.17
C LEU A 26 4.61 4.05 4.71
N GLY A 27 3.80 4.17 3.65
CA GLY A 27 3.39 5.47 3.12
C GLY A 27 2.56 6.30 4.11
N ASN A 28 1.86 5.66 5.05
CA ASN A 28 1.11 6.37 6.08
C ASN A 28 2.04 7.11 7.05
N ILE A 29 3.28 6.63 7.21
CA ILE A 29 4.24 7.14 8.20
C ILE A 29 5.11 8.25 7.62
N TRP A 30 5.60 8.12 6.39
CA TRP A 30 6.49 9.14 5.79
C TRP A 30 5.90 9.87 4.59
N ARG A 31 5.07 9.22 3.77
CA ARG A 31 4.58 9.83 2.52
C ARG A 31 3.41 10.76 2.80
N TYR A 32 2.46 10.32 3.61
CA TYR A 32 1.29 11.13 3.96
C TYR A 32 1.66 12.46 4.63
N PRO A 33 2.55 12.51 5.65
CA PRO A 33 2.95 13.79 6.24
C PRO A 33 3.64 14.71 5.23
N TYR A 34 4.51 14.18 4.37
CA TYR A 34 5.15 14.96 3.30
C TYR A 34 4.15 15.54 2.31
N LEU A 35 3.15 14.74 1.88
CA LEU A 35 2.11 15.21 0.96
C LEU A 35 1.25 16.29 1.62
N LEU A 36 0.88 16.12 2.88
CA LEU A 36 0.13 17.11 3.62
C LEU A 36 0.92 18.43 3.68
N TYR A 37 2.21 18.35 3.99
CA TYR A 37 3.11 19.50 4.05
C TYR A 37 3.22 20.22 2.70
N SER A 38 3.67 19.52 1.67
CA SER A 38 3.98 20.09 0.34
C SER A 38 2.75 20.60 -0.42
N ASN A 39 1.54 20.25 0.01
CA ASN A 39 0.29 20.59 -0.67
C ASN A 39 -0.64 21.50 0.16
N GLY A 40 -0.06 22.32 1.04
CA GLY A 40 -0.78 23.42 1.70
C GLY A 40 -1.26 23.13 3.12
N GLY A 41 -0.62 22.20 3.82
CA GLY A 41 -0.90 21.94 5.22
C GLY A 41 -2.35 21.49 5.43
N GLY A 42 -3.06 22.19 6.31
CA GLY A 42 -4.46 21.91 6.61
C GLY A 42 -5.39 21.99 5.40
N ALA A 43 -5.01 22.75 4.36
CA ALA A 43 -5.81 22.88 3.14
C ALA A 43 -5.87 21.56 2.35
N PHE A 44 -4.83 20.72 2.41
CA PHE A 44 -4.77 19.40 1.78
C PHE A 44 -5.80 18.42 2.34
N LEU A 45 -6.28 18.64 3.57
CA LEU A 45 -7.29 17.76 4.18
C LEU A 45 -8.61 17.79 3.42
N ILE A 46 -8.97 18.91 2.77
CA ILE A 46 -10.20 19.00 1.96
C ILE A 46 -10.16 18.04 0.76
N PRO A 47 -9.19 18.15 -0.18
CA PRO A 47 -9.11 17.22 -1.30
C PRO A 47 -8.89 15.78 -0.84
N TYR A 48 -8.17 15.55 0.26
CA TYR A 48 -7.98 14.23 0.84
C TYR A 48 -9.29 13.61 1.34
N PHE A 49 -10.06 14.29 2.18
CA PHE A 49 -11.36 13.76 2.65
C PHE A 49 -12.36 13.63 1.51
N PHE A 50 -12.34 14.57 0.55
CA PHE A 50 -13.15 14.45 -0.66
C PHE A 50 -12.82 13.17 -1.43
N ALA A 51 -11.53 12.87 -1.62
CA ALA A 51 -11.07 11.63 -2.26
C ALA A 51 -11.49 10.38 -1.47
N ILE A 52 -11.42 10.41 -0.12
CA ILE A 52 -11.91 9.32 0.74
C ILE A 52 -13.39 9.03 0.51
N PHE A 53 -14.25 10.05 0.50
CA PHE A 53 -15.71 9.83 0.39
C PHE A 53 -16.17 9.55 -1.04
N THR A 54 -15.44 10.03 -2.05
CA THR A 54 -15.86 9.92 -3.47
C THR A 54 -15.17 8.79 -4.23
N ALA A 55 -14.03 8.29 -3.76
CA ALA A 55 -13.34 7.14 -4.37
C ALA A 55 -12.89 6.10 -3.35
N GLY A 56 -12.29 6.52 -2.22
CA GLY A 56 -11.74 5.61 -1.22
C GLY A 56 -12.75 4.59 -0.66
N ILE A 57 -13.74 5.08 0.09
CA ILE A 57 -14.82 4.26 0.65
C ILE A 57 -15.65 3.59 -0.46
N PRO A 58 -16.05 4.29 -1.54
CA PRO A 58 -16.80 3.65 -2.63
C PRO A 58 -16.10 2.43 -3.24
N LEU A 59 -14.81 2.54 -3.58
CA LEU A 59 -14.04 1.43 -4.14
C LEU A 59 -13.75 0.35 -3.11
N LEU A 60 -13.47 0.71 -1.86
CA LEU A 60 -13.26 -0.27 -0.81
C LEU A 60 -14.53 -1.12 -0.59
N LEU A 61 -15.71 -0.49 -0.59
CA LEU A 61 -17.00 -1.19 -0.50
C LEU A 61 -17.24 -2.08 -1.73
N LEU A 62 -16.89 -1.58 -2.92
CA LEU A 62 -16.96 -2.35 -4.16
C LEU A 62 -16.10 -3.61 -4.07
N GLU A 63 -14.83 -3.49 -3.65
CA GLU A 63 -13.92 -4.63 -3.54
C GLU A 63 -14.37 -5.63 -2.47
N TYR A 64 -14.79 -5.15 -1.29
CA TYR A 64 -15.34 -6.00 -0.23
C TYR A 64 -16.60 -6.74 -0.70
N GLY A 65 -17.52 -6.00 -1.33
CA GLY A 65 -18.76 -6.55 -1.82
C GLY A 65 -18.54 -7.59 -2.92
N MET A 66 -17.64 -7.33 -3.87
CA MET A 66 -17.26 -8.26 -4.92
C MET A 66 -16.70 -9.57 -4.36
N GLY A 67 -15.70 -9.48 -3.48
CA GLY A 67 -15.08 -10.67 -2.88
C GLY A 67 -16.03 -11.46 -2.00
N HIS A 68 -16.83 -10.75 -1.19
CA HIS A 68 -17.80 -11.37 -0.31
C HIS A 68 -18.96 -12.04 -1.07
N LYS A 69 -19.47 -11.42 -2.14
CA LYS A 69 -20.58 -11.95 -2.96
C LYS A 69 -20.14 -13.14 -3.79
N PHE A 70 -19.03 -13.01 -4.52
CA PHE A 70 -18.58 -14.01 -5.47
C PHE A 70 -17.62 -15.04 -4.87
N ARG A 71 -17.25 -14.93 -3.60
CA ARG A 71 -16.58 -15.98 -2.80
C ARG A 71 -15.25 -16.49 -3.38
N GLY A 72 -14.47 -15.61 -3.99
CA GLY A 72 -13.17 -15.97 -4.56
C GLY A 72 -12.13 -14.86 -4.43
N SER A 73 -10.87 -15.22 -4.70
CA SER A 73 -9.83 -14.23 -5.01
C SER A 73 -10.26 -13.35 -6.18
N THR A 74 -9.53 -12.26 -6.40
CA THR A 74 -9.90 -11.25 -7.41
C THR A 74 -10.23 -11.83 -8.79
N PRO A 75 -9.37 -12.67 -9.43
CA PRO A 75 -9.71 -13.27 -10.72
C PRO A 75 -10.95 -14.14 -10.68
N LEU A 76 -11.12 -14.94 -9.61
CA LEU A 76 -12.25 -15.84 -9.48
C LEU A 76 -13.56 -15.08 -9.28
N SER A 77 -13.54 -14.00 -8.48
CA SER A 77 -14.71 -13.16 -8.24
C SER A 77 -15.17 -12.46 -9.52
N PHE A 78 -14.24 -11.91 -10.31
CA PHE A 78 -14.59 -11.32 -11.61
C PHE A 78 -15.03 -12.37 -12.63
N ALA A 79 -14.41 -13.56 -12.66
CA ALA A 79 -14.81 -14.64 -13.57
C ALA A 79 -16.22 -15.19 -13.25
N ARG A 80 -16.58 -15.28 -11.96
CA ARG A 80 -17.93 -15.68 -11.50
C ARG A 80 -18.98 -14.61 -11.78
N ALA A 81 -18.62 -13.33 -11.70
CA ALA A 81 -19.50 -12.23 -12.13
C ALA A 81 -19.70 -12.23 -13.66
N GLY A 82 -18.68 -12.62 -14.40
CA GLY A 82 -18.77 -12.89 -15.83
C GLY A 82 -17.40 -13.24 -16.40
N LYS A 83 -17.28 -14.41 -17.05
CA LYS A 83 -15.99 -14.97 -17.51
C LYS A 83 -15.15 -14.00 -18.35
N LYS A 84 -15.78 -13.12 -19.13
CA LYS A 84 -15.10 -12.09 -19.95
C LYS A 84 -14.32 -11.06 -19.12
N TRP A 85 -14.62 -10.92 -17.83
CA TRP A 85 -13.97 -9.97 -16.91
C TRP A 85 -12.82 -10.58 -16.12
N GLU A 86 -12.51 -11.87 -16.30
CA GLU A 86 -11.48 -12.55 -15.52
C GLU A 86 -10.11 -11.86 -15.58
N TRP A 87 -9.71 -11.37 -16.75
CA TRP A 87 -8.42 -10.69 -16.94
C TRP A 87 -8.28 -9.44 -16.07
N LEU A 88 -9.38 -8.71 -15.83
CA LEU A 88 -9.41 -7.55 -14.95
C LEU A 88 -9.16 -7.94 -13.49
N GLY A 89 -9.49 -9.18 -13.10
CA GLY A 89 -9.16 -9.67 -11.77
C GLY A 89 -7.71 -10.16 -11.63
N TRP A 90 -7.05 -10.57 -12.72
CA TRP A 90 -5.64 -10.95 -12.71
C TRP A 90 -4.68 -9.76 -12.61
N TRP A 91 -5.02 -8.65 -13.26
CA TRP A 91 -4.21 -7.43 -13.26
C TRP A 91 -3.83 -6.95 -11.84
N PRO A 92 -4.78 -6.72 -10.91
CA PRO A 92 -4.45 -6.34 -9.53
C PRO A 92 -3.64 -7.40 -8.79
N SER A 93 -3.93 -8.70 -8.98
CA SER A 93 -3.18 -9.78 -8.33
C SER A 93 -1.72 -9.85 -8.78
N ILE A 94 -1.44 -9.64 -10.07
CA ILE A 94 -0.06 -9.57 -10.59
C ILE A 94 0.61 -8.27 -10.15
N THR A 95 -0.11 -7.16 -10.13
CA THR A 95 0.40 -5.88 -9.62
C THR A 95 0.87 -6.01 -8.17
N SER A 96 0.06 -6.65 -7.31
CA SER A 96 0.45 -6.96 -5.93
C SER A 96 1.75 -7.76 -5.83
N PHE A 97 1.94 -8.73 -6.75
CA PHE A 97 3.18 -9.51 -6.80
C PHE A 97 4.39 -8.65 -7.16
N ILE A 98 4.27 -7.73 -8.13
CA ILE A 98 5.36 -6.82 -8.50
C ILE A 98 5.66 -5.83 -7.37
N ILE A 99 4.62 -5.22 -6.75
CA ILE A 99 4.78 -4.31 -5.60
C ILE A 99 5.62 -4.95 -4.51
N MET A 100 5.27 -6.19 -4.16
CA MET A 100 5.98 -6.93 -3.14
C MET A 100 7.49 -7.09 -3.44
N THR A 101 7.92 -7.16 -4.71
CA THR A 101 9.34 -7.33 -5.04
C THR A 101 10.21 -6.16 -4.59
N TYR A 102 9.85 -4.92 -4.93
CA TYR A 102 10.60 -3.74 -4.52
C TYR A 102 10.29 -3.32 -3.09
N TYR A 103 9.07 -3.55 -2.60
CA TYR A 103 8.67 -3.15 -1.25
C TYR A 103 9.52 -3.87 -0.18
N THR A 104 9.98 -5.11 -0.43
CA THR A 104 10.92 -5.80 0.47
C THR A 104 12.27 -5.11 0.63
N MET A 105 12.74 -4.35 -0.38
CA MET A 105 13.97 -3.55 -0.27
C MET A 105 13.83 -2.47 0.81
N ILE A 106 12.68 -1.79 0.83
CA ILE A 106 12.42 -0.72 1.80
C ILE A 106 12.33 -1.26 3.23
N LEU A 107 11.65 -2.40 3.42
CA LEU A 107 11.59 -3.05 4.72
C LEU A 107 12.98 -3.52 5.16
N SER A 108 13.82 -3.94 4.22
CA SER A 108 15.21 -4.33 4.50
C SER A 108 16.02 -3.15 5.02
N TRP A 109 15.84 -1.95 4.43
CA TRP A 109 16.42 -0.73 4.98
C TRP A 109 15.94 -0.48 6.40
N ALA A 110 14.63 -0.56 6.66
CA ALA A 110 14.08 -0.35 8.00
C ALA A 110 14.66 -1.33 9.02
N ILE A 111 14.80 -2.62 8.68
CA ILE A 111 15.46 -3.61 9.55
C ILE A 111 16.90 -3.22 9.86
N ASN A 112 17.68 -2.84 8.85
CA ASN A 112 19.06 -2.40 9.05
C ASN A 112 19.12 -1.15 9.95
N TYR A 113 18.23 -0.18 9.73
CA TYR A 113 18.18 1.06 10.50
C TYR A 113 17.76 0.85 11.97
N ILE A 114 17.04 -0.23 12.32
CA ILE A 114 16.86 -0.63 13.73
C ILE A 114 18.23 -0.85 14.40
N PHE A 115 19.12 -1.59 13.74
CA PHE A 115 20.44 -1.90 14.28
C PHE A 115 21.37 -0.68 14.25
N LEU A 116 21.34 0.10 13.16
CA LEU A 116 22.11 1.35 13.05
C LEU A 116 21.68 2.39 14.08
N SER A 117 20.44 2.33 14.59
CA SER A 117 19.96 3.25 15.62
C SER A 117 20.64 3.08 16.97
N PHE A 118 21.16 1.89 17.30
CA PHE A 118 21.82 1.65 18.60
C PHE A 118 23.06 2.51 18.80
N ASN A 119 23.80 2.78 17.73
CA ASN A 119 25.02 3.57 17.74
C ASN A 119 24.96 4.80 16.83
N GLN A 120 23.79 5.09 16.24
CA GLN A 120 23.57 6.17 15.28
C GLN A 120 24.63 6.17 14.17
N ALA A 121 24.87 5.00 13.57
CA ALA A 121 25.95 4.78 12.61
C ALA A 121 25.88 5.64 11.34
N TRP A 122 24.77 6.34 11.10
CA TRP A 122 24.64 7.33 10.02
C TRP A 122 25.49 8.60 10.22
N GLY A 123 26.05 8.80 11.42
CA GLY A 123 27.00 9.88 11.68
C GLY A 123 26.39 11.28 11.55
N SER A 124 27.23 12.27 11.22
CA SER A 124 26.82 13.68 11.12
C SER A 124 26.08 14.02 9.82
N ASP A 125 26.29 13.24 8.76
CA ASP A 125 25.65 13.43 7.45
C ASP A 125 24.88 12.17 7.04
N ALA A 126 23.64 12.09 7.52
CA ALA A 126 22.75 10.97 7.19
C ALA A 126 22.44 10.88 5.69
N ASN A 127 22.55 11.97 4.92
CA ASN A 127 22.24 11.98 3.50
C ASN A 127 23.36 11.28 2.72
N ALA A 128 24.60 11.72 2.94
CA ALA A 128 25.78 11.08 2.36
C ALA A 128 25.89 9.61 2.80
N PHE A 129 25.60 9.32 4.07
CA PHE A 129 25.57 7.94 4.56
C PHE A 129 24.51 7.10 3.85
N PHE A 130 23.27 7.56 3.72
CA PHE A 130 22.21 6.75 3.14
C PHE A 130 22.47 6.42 1.67
N PHE A 131 22.73 7.43 0.82
CA PHE A 131 22.90 7.21 -0.62
C PHE A 131 24.28 6.66 -0.98
N GLY A 132 25.34 7.12 -0.29
CA GLY A 132 26.72 6.72 -0.55
C GLY A 132 27.10 5.43 0.17
N ASP A 133 27.22 5.47 1.49
CA ASP A 133 27.83 4.36 2.26
C ASP A 133 26.89 3.16 2.41
N PHE A 134 25.62 3.43 2.72
CA PHE A 134 24.63 2.40 2.99
C PHE A 134 24.10 1.80 1.71
N LEU A 135 23.48 2.58 0.81
CA LEU A 135 22.92 2.06 -0.45
C LEU A 135 23.98 1.71 -1.48
N LYS A 136 25.10 2.46 -1.52
CA LYS A 136 26.12 2.37 -2.58
C LYS A 136 25.49 2.58 -3.95
N LEU A 137 24.73 3.68 -4.05
CA LEU A 137 23.97 4.03 -5.25
C LEU A 137 24.91 4.12 -6.47
N SER A 138 24.53 3.46 -7.56
CA SER A 138 25.27 3.55 -8.82
C SER A 138 24.95 4.83 -9.57
N ASP A 139 25.67 5.09 -10.67
CA ASP A 139 25.45 6.29 -11.50
C ASP A 139 24.13 6.27 -12.30
N GLY A 140 23.45 5.12 -12.38
CA GLY A 140 22.16 5.04 -13.06
C GLY A 140 21.56 3.63 -13.13
N PRO A 141 20.33 3.51 -13.68
CA PRO A 141 19.56 2.26 -13.70
C PRO A 141 20.18 1.15 -14.56
N PHE A 142 21.05 1.48 -15.51
CA PHE A 142 21.72 0.47 -16.35
C PHE A 142 23.08 0.03 -15.79
N GLU A 143 23.56 0.69 -14.73
CA GLU A 143 24.80 0.36 -14.05
C GLU A 143 24.45 -0.36 -12.74
N LEU A 144 24.38 -1.69 -12.74
CA LEU A 144 23.88 -2.46 -11.59
C LEU A 144 24.67 -2.20 -10.29
N GLY A 145 25.94 -1.84 -10.40
CA GLY A 145 26.85 -1.71 -9.27
C GLY A 145 27.11 -3.04 -8.57
N GLY A 146 27.58 -2.98 -7.33
CA GLY A 146 27.83 -4.15 -6.48
C GLY A 146 26.60 -4.63 -5.71
N MET A 147 26.67 -5.83 -5.16
CA MET A 147 25.66 -6.36 -4.24
C MET A 147 25.77 -5.68 -2.88
N ASN A 148 24.66 -5.18 -2.37
CA ASN A 148 24.50 -4.65 -1.03
C ASN A 148 24.07 -5.77 -0.08
N TRP A 149 25.06 -6.39 0.59
CA TRP A 149 24.83 -7.53 1.48
C TRP A 149 23.86 -7.27 2.64
N PRO A 150 23.95 -6.14 3.38
CA PRO A 150 22.96 -5.79 4.40
C PRO A 150 21.52 -5.76 3.84
N VAL A 151 21.33 -5.17 2.65
CA VAL A 151 20.01 -5.12 2.01
C VAL A 151 19.56 -6.50 1.55
N PHE A 152 20.46 -7.30 0.97
CA PHE A 152 20.19 -8.67 0.55
C PHE A 152 19.72 -9.56 1.71
N PHE A 153 20.40 -9.53 2.86
CA PHE A 153 20.02 -10.35 4.01
C PHE A 153 18.68 -9.92 4.62
N GLY A 154 18.39 -8.60 4.67
CA GLY A 154 17.09 -8.13 5.12
C GLY A 154 15.96 -8.55 4.17
N ILE A 155 16.15 -8.46 2.84
CA ILE A 155 15.20 -8.96 1.83
C ILE A 155 14.95 -10.45 2.05
N THR A 156 16.02 -11.24 2.26
CA THR A 156 15.93 -12.68 2.54
C THR A 156 15.08 -12.96 3.78
N ALA A 157 15.31 -12.24 4.87
CA ALA A 157 14.55 -12.39 6.12
C ALA A 157 13.07 -12.06 5.92
N ILE A 158 12.74 -10.99 5.20
CA ILE A 158 11.35 -10.57 4.94
C ILE A 158 10.61 -11.60 4.10
N TRP A 159 11.24 -12.11 3.04
CA TRP A 159 10.63 -13.17 2.22
C TRP A 159 10.40 -14.45 3.01
N PHE A 160 11.34 -14.82 3.89
CA PHE A 160 11.15 -15.95 4.79
C PHE A 160 9.96 -15.75 5.75
N ILE A 161 9.82 -14.55 6.34
CA ILE A 161 8.67 -14.21 7.19
C ILE A 161 7.37 -14.28 6.39
N ASN A 162 7.32 -13.68 5.19
CA ASN A 162 6.15 -13.71 4.31
C ASN A 162 5.75 -15.15 3.95
N TRP A 163 6.73 -15.97 3.59
CA TRP A 163 6.52 -17.40 3.35
C TRP A 163 5.93 -18.08 4.57
N PHE A 164 6.55 -17.94 5.74
CA PHE A 164 6.11 -18.61 6.96
C PHE A 164 4.67 -18.22 7.35
N VAL A 165 4.34 -16.94 7.28
CA VAL A 165 3.00 -16.43 7.62
C VAL A 165 1.96 -16.94 6.62
N CYS A 166 2.19 -16.77 5.32
CA CYS A 166 1.21 -17.16 4.29
C CYS A 166 1.09 -18.69 4.16
N TYR A 167 2.16 -19.43 4.47
CA TYR A 167 2.16 -20.90 4.53
C TYR A 167 1.24 -21.42 5.64
N LYS A 168 1.13 -20.70 6.76
CA LYS A 168 0.20 -20.99 7.87
C LYS A 168 -1.25 -20.59 7.59
N GLY A 169 -1.53 -19.96 6.44
CA GLY A 169 -2.86 -19.58 6.00
C GLY A 169 -3.46 -18.37 6.72
N ILE A 170 -4.77 -18.19 6.55
CA ILE A 170 -5.49 -16.97 6.94
C ILE A 170 -5.55 -16.85 8.47
N LYS A 171 -6.23 -17.79 9.13
CA LYS A 171 -6.41 -17.79 10.59
C LYS A 171 -5.12 -18.09 11.35
N GLY A 172 -4.27 -18.97 10.80
CA GLY A 172 -3.07 -19.47 11.47
C GLY A 172 -1.85 -18.56 11.32
N GLY A 173 -1.82 -17.73 10.28
CA GLY A 173 -0.73 -16.83 9.95
C GLY A 173 -1.17 -15.37 9.96
N ILE A 174 -1.86 -14.94 8.90
CA ILE A 174 -2.16 -13.53 8.62
C ILE A 174 -2.93 -12.86 9.78
N GLU A 175 -3.99 -13.50 10.27
CA GLU A 175 -4.79 -12.96 11.38
C GLU A 175 -3.97 -12.85 12.67
N LYS A 176 -3.17 -13.87 13.00
CA LYS A 176 -2.35 -13.87 14.22
C LYS A 176 -1.27 -12.80 14.16
N LEU A 177 -0.63 -12.63 13.01
CA LEU A 177 0.37 -11.59 12.80
C LEU A 177 -0.26 -10.21 13.03
N ASN A 178 -1.37 -9.90 12.35
CA ASN A 178 -2.00 -8.59 12.44
C ASN A 178 -2.59 -8.29 13.83
N LYS A 179 -3.11 -9.30 14.54
CA LYS A 179 -3.58 -9.14 15.93
C LYS A 179 -2.49 -8.70 16.90
N ILE A 180 -1.21 -8.94 16.58
CA ILE A 180 -0.07 -8.56 17.41
C ILE A 180 0.56 -7.28 16.87
N LEU A 181 0.94 -7.27 15.59
CA LEU A 181 1.71 -6.18 15.01
C LEU A 181 0.94 -4.87 14.94
N LEU A 182 -0.35 -4.89 14.59
CA LEU A 182 -1.11 -3.66 14.40
C LEU A 182 -1.39 -2.91 15.72
N PRO A 183 -1.87 -3.53 16.80
CA PRO A 183 -1.99 -2.85 18.09
C PRO A 183 -0.63 -2.37 18.63
N THR A 184 0.43 -3.16 18.43
CA THR A 184 1.79 -2.78 18.86
C THR A 184 2.28 -1.57 18.07
N LEU A 185 2.08 -1.55 16.75
CA LEU A 185 2.37 -0.42 15.87
C LEU A 185 1.68 0.86 16.36
N ILE A 186 0.37 0.79 16.62
CA ILE A 186 -0.41 1.93 17.13
C ILE A 186 0.16 2.42 18.47
N GLY A 187 0.46 1.50 19.40
CA GLY A 187 1.04 1.85 20.69
C GLY A 187 2.38 2.59 20.57
N ILE A 188 3.27 2.13 19.68
CA ILE A 188 4.55 2.79 19.45
C ILE A 188 4.35 4.16 18.79
N ILE A 189 3.46 4.27 17.79
CA ILE A 189 3.16 5.56 17.16
C ILE A 189 2.61 6.57 18.17
N VAL A 190 1.72 6.16 19.09
CA VAL A 190 1.24 7.04 20.16
C VAL A 190 2.40 7.56 21.02
N ILE A 191 3.36 6.70 21.37
CA ILE A 191 4.57 7.10 22.12
C ILE A 191 5.39 8.13 21.34
N ILE A 192 5.63 7.88 20.04
CA ILE A 192 6.37 8.79 19.16
C ILE A 192 5.64 10.13 19.01
N VAL A 193 4.31 10.12 18.86
CA VAL A 193 3.49 11.33 18.73
C VAL A 193 3.54 12.16 20.01
N ILE A 194 3.36 11.54 21.19
CA ILE A 194 3.49 12.23 22.48
C ILE A 194 4.86 12.87 22.59
N ARG A 195 5.93 12.17 22.18
CA ARG A 195 7.26 12.78 22.16
C ARG A 195 7.33 13.95 21.17
N GLY A 196 6.84 13.77 19.96
CA GLY A 196 6.87 14.77 18.89
C GLY A 196 6.23 16.09 19.31
N ILE A 197 5.06 16.05 19.93
CA ILE A 197 4.33 17.25 20.35
C ILE A 197 4.88 17.89 21.63
N THR A 198 5.73 17.19 22.39
CA THR A 198 6.36 17.70 23.63
C THR A 198 7.78 18.22 23.42
N LEU A 199 8.32 18.12 22.20
CA LEU A 199 9.63 18.68 21.86
C LEU A 199 9.56 20.22 21.76
N PRO A 200 10.66 20.93 22.10
CA PRO A 200 10.74 22.36 21.88
C PRO A 200 10.62 22.67 20.38
N GLY A 201 9.86 23.70 20.01
CA GLY A 201 9.63 24.02 18.60
C GLY A 201 8.55 23.18 17.90
N ALA A 202 7.94 22.19 18.57
CA ALA A 202 6.85 21.40 17.98
C ALA A 202 5.67 22.25 17.51
N ALA A 203 5.39 23.35 18.21
CA ALA A 203 4.35 24.31 17.83
C ALA A 203 4.56 24.88 16.41
N LEU A 204 5.80 25.07 15.96
CA LEU A 204 6.10 25.52 14.60
C LEU A 204 5.56 24.52 13.57
N GLY A 205 5.93 23.25 13.73
CA GLY A 205 5.48 22.19 12.82
C GLY A 205 3.97 21.97 12.88
N LEU A 206 3.37 21.98 14.07
CA LEU A 206 1.91 21.85 14.22
C LEU A 206 1.16 23.04 13.61
N ASN A 207 1.69 24.26 13.72
CA ASN A 207 1.10 25.41 13.04
C ASN A 207 1.17 25.24 11.53
N THR A 208 2.26 24.70 10.97
CA THR A 208 2.32 24.39 9.54
C THR A 208 1.34 23.29 9.12
N LEU A 209 1.15 22.27 9.97
CA LEU A 209 0.13 21.23 9.76
C LEU A 209 -1.29 21.80 9.72
N PHE A 210 -1.62 22.71 10.64
CA PHE A 210 -3.00 23.16 10.84
C PHE A 210 -3.36 24.49 10.16
N THR A 211 -2.37 25.28 9.71
CA THR A 211 -2.62 26.52 8.98
C THR A 211 -2.85 26.20 7.51
N PRO A 212 -4.07 26.42 6.98
CA PRO A 212 -4.38 26.08 5.60
C PRO A 212 -3.84 27.12 4.62
N ASP A 213 -3.09 26.68 3.60
CA ASP A 213 -2.80 27.49 2.43
C ASP A 213 -3.86 27.22 1.34
N TRP A 214 -4.89 28.08 1.31
CA TRP A 214 -5.99 27.95 0.35
C TRP A 214 -5.58 28.15 -1.11
N SER A 215 -4.44 28.79 -1.37
CA SER A 215 -3.95 28.97 -2.74
C SER A 215 -3.63 27.63 -3.41
N LYS A 216 -3.22 26.63 -2.61
CA LYS A 216 -2.87 25.28 -3.09
C LYS A 216 -4.09 24.47 -3.51
N VAL A 217 -5.27 24.71 -2.92
CA VAL A 217 -6.49 23.94 -3.27
C VAL A 217 -6.94 24.18 -4.71
N MET A 218 -6.55 25.31 -5.30
CA MET A 218 -6.86 25.63 -6.70
C MET A 218 -5.95 24.90 -7.69
N ASP A 219 -4.84 24.31 -7.24
CA ASP A 219 -3.93 23.52 -8.08
C ASP A 219 -4.50 22.11 -8.32
N PRO A 220 -4.83 21.72 -9.57
CA PRO A 220 -5.32 20.37 -9.87
C PRO A 220 -4.38 19.25 -9.42
N MET A 221 -3.06 19.51 -9.36
CA MET A 221 -2.08 18.51 -8.92
C MET A 221 -2.24 18.14 -7.45
N VAL A 222 -2.72 19.06 -6.61
CA VAL A 222 -3.02 18.80 -5.20
C VAL A 222 -4.12 17.75 -5.07
N TRP A 223 -5.16 17.82 -5.90
CA TRP A 223 -6.23 16.84 -5.94
C TRP A 223 -5.74 15.49 -6.46
N ILE A 224 -4.93 15.47 -7.53
CA ILE A 224 -4.36 14.23 -8.07
C ILE A 224 -3.51 13.53 -7.00
N ARG A 225 -2.67 14.27 -6.26
CA ARG A 225 -1.86 13.72 -5.16
C ARG A 225 -2.74 13.20 -4.02
N ALA A 226 -3.83 13.88 -3.67
CA ALA A 226 -4.78 13.43 -2.66
C ALA A 226 -5.45 12.10 -3.04
N TYR A 227 -5.97 11.98 -4.25
CA TYR A 227 -6.53 10.72 -4.73
C TYR A 227 -5.47 9.62 -4.84
N GLY A 228 -4.28 9.94 -5.36
CA GLY A 228 -3.16 8.99 -5.41
C GLY A 228 -2.81 8.44 -4.03
N GLN A 229 -2.75 9.30 -3.02
CA GLN A 229 -2.53 8.89 -1.63
C GLN A 229 -3.66 7.99 -1.11
N VAL A 230 -4.92 8.33 -1.35
CA VAL A 230 -6.07 7.52 -0.91
C VAL A 230 -6.04 6.12 -1.53
N PHE A 231 -5.69 6.01 -2.82
CA PHE A 231 -5.61 4.71 -3.51
C PHE A 231 -4.49 3.85 -2.95
N PHE A 232 -3.30 4.43 -2.80
CA PHE A 232 -2.15 3.74 -2.25
C PHE A 232 -2.40 3.32 -0.79
N SER A 233 -2.86 4.25 0.04
CA SER A 233 -3.06 4.03 1.47
C SER A 233 -4.16 3.01 1.75
N LEU A 234 -5.32 3.07 1.09
CA LEU A 234 -6.36 2.06 1.30
C LEU A 234 -6.11 0.73 0.57
N SER A 235 -4.96 0.58 -0.11
CA SER A 235 -4.61 -0.58 -0.94
C SER A 235 -5.67 -0.92 -1.99
N LEU A 236 -6.31 0.10 -2.54
CA LEU A 236 -7.39 -0.06 -3.52
C LEU A 236 -6.82 -0.60 -4.82
N ALA A 237 -7.60 -1.42 -5.54
CA ALA A 237 -7.23 -1.94 -6.84
C ALA A 237 -5.93 -2.78 -6.84
N MET A 238 -5.53 -3.30 -5.67
CA MET A 238 -4.45 -4.29 -5.52
C MET A 238 -5.02 -5.72 -5.41
N GLY A 239 -6.34 -5.89 -5.27
CA GLY A 239 -6.99 -7.20 -5.17
C GLY A 239 -6.87 -7.87 -3.79
N ILE A 240 -6.22 -7.20 -2.84
CA ILE A 240 -6.15 -7.62 -1.44
C ILE A 240 -7.56 -7.67 -0.86
N MET A 241 -8.31 -6.57 -1.00
CA MET A 241 -9.61 -6.39 -0.33
C MET A 241 -10.71 -7.30 -0.90
N VAL A 242 -10.68 -7.58 -2.21
CA VAL A 242 -11.51 -8.62 -2.84
C VAL A 242 -11.16 -10.00 -2.28
N THR A 243 -9.87 -10.32 -2.19
CA THR A 243 -9.41 -11.62 -1.68
C THR A 243 -9.73 -11.79 -0.20
N TYR A 244 -9.48 -10.79 0.64
CA TYR A 244 -9.70 -10.86 2.08
C TYR A 244 -11.19 -10.98 2.44
N SER A 245 -12.04 -10.22 1.77
CA SER A 245 -13.50 -10.30 1.99
C SER A 245 -14.09 -11.63 1.53
N SER A 246 -13.46 -12.33 0.59
CA SER A 246 -13.88 -13.68 0.17
C SER A 246 -13.75 -14.75 1.25
N TYR A 247 -12.94 -14.50 2.28
CA TYR A 247 -12.74 -15.39 3.43
C TYR A 247 -13.72 -15.11 4.58
N LEU A 248 -14.59 -14.11 4.47
CA LEU A 248 -15.60 -13.80 5.47
C LEU A 248 -16.76 -14.82 5.45
N PRO A 249 -17.35 -15.16 6.61
CA PRO A 249 -18.62 -15.90 6.66
C PRO A 249 -19.75 -15.20 5.90
N LYS A 250 -20.76 -15.94 5.41
CA LYS A 250 -21.85 -15.35 4.60
C LYS A 250 -22.63 -14.26 5.35
N LYS A 251 -22.84 -14.46 6.66
CA LYS A 251 -23.53 -13.51 7.54
C LYS A 251 -22.51 -12.52 8.15
N SER A 252 -21.83 -11.76 7.29
CA SER A 252 -20.87 -10.73 7.71
C SER A 252 -21.37 -9.35 7.33
N ASP A 253 -21.21 -8.43 8.26
CA ASP A 253 -21.53 -7.01 8.09
C ASP A 253 -20.40 -6.32 7.32
N ILE A 254 -20.64 -6.09 6.04
CA ILE A 254 -19.65 -5.58 5.08
C ILE A 254 -19.57 -4.07 5.14
N ASN A 255 -20.70 -3.37 5.18
CA ASN A 255 -20.72 -1.90 5.15
C ASN A 255 -19.96 -1.34 6.34
N ASN A 256 -20.26 -1.78 7.56
CA ASN A 256 -19.55 -1.29 8.73
C ASN A 256 -18.06 -1.63 8.69
N SER A 257 -17.71 -2.83 8.22
CA SER A 257 -16.31 -3.24 8.11
C SER A 257 -15.54 -2.37 7.13
N THR A 258 -16.13 -1.98 6.00
CA THR A 258 -15.53 -1.04 5.04
C THR A 258 -15.24 0.31 5.69
N PHE A 259 -16.22 0.91 6.37
CA PHE A 259 -16.05 2.23 7.00
C PHE A 259 -15.05 2.17 8.17
N MET A 260 -15.07 1.09 8.97
CA MET A 260 -14.07 0.86 10.01
C MET A 260 -12.65 0.84 9.44
N THR A 261 -12.42 0.08 8.36
CA THR A 261 -11.09 0.02 7.73
C THR A 261 -10.67 1.39 7.20
N ALA A 262 -11.55 2.09 6.47
CA ALA A 262 -11.23 3.39 5.90
C ALA A 262 -10.90 4.43 6.97
N PHE A 263 -11.73 4.57 8.00
CA PHE A 263 -11.51 5.56 9.06
C PHE A 263 -10.37 5.19 9.98
N ALA A 264 -10.13 3.91 10.27
CA ALA A 264 -8.96 3.49 11.04
C ALA A 264 -7.66 3.86 10.30
N ASN A 265 -7.62 3.64 8.98
CA ASN A 265 -6.49 4.05 8.16
C ASN A 265 -6.27 5.57 8.16
N CYS A 266 -7.33 6.35 7.87
CA CYS A 266 -7.25 7.83 7.88
C CYS A 266 -6.83 8.36 9.25
N GLY A 267 -7.38 7.79 10.33
CA GLY A 267 -7.05 8.16 11.70
C GLY A 267 -5.59 7.87 12.04
N PHE A 268 -5.04 6.75 11.57
CA PHE A 268 -3.63 6.43 11.73
C PHE A 268 -2.72 7.39 10.97
N GLU A 269 -3.06 7.73 9.71
CA GLU A 269 -2.30 8.70 8.89
C GLU A 269 -2.27 10.06 9.57
N PHE A 270 -3.42 10.54 10.02
CA PHE A 270 -3.53 11.83 10.69
C PHE A 270 -2.80 11.86 12.03
N LEU A 271 -2.94 10.80 12.85
CA LEU A 271 -2.19 10.66 14.10
C LEU A 271 -0.68 10.71 13.84
N THR A 272 -0.21 9.99 12.82
CA THR A 272 1.20 9.97 12.47
C THR A 272 1.68 11.34 11.98
N ALA A 273 0.89 12.03 11.15
CA ALA A 273 1.21 13.39 10.69
C ALA A 273 1.39 14.37 11.86
N ILE A 274 0.54 14.31 12.90
CA ILE A 274 0.72 15.15 14.11
C ILE A 274 2.09 14.92 14.74
N GLY A 275 2.49 13.66 14.91
CA GLY A 275 3.80 13.31 15.47
C GLY A 275 4.96 13.77 14.58
N VAL A 276 4.89 13.47 13.27
CA VAL A 276 5.92 13.83 12.30
C VAL A 276 6.11 15.35 12.25
N PHE A 277 5.04 16.13 12.14
CA PHE A 277 5.17 17.59 12.08
C PHE A 277 5.70 18.17 13.40
N GLY A 278 5.28 17.66 14.56
CA GLY A 278 5.88 18.07 15.84
C GLY A 278 7.39 17.82 15.89
N ILE A 279 7.83 16.66 15.40
CA ILE A 279 9.25 16.29 15.29
C ILE A 279 10.01 17.19 14.29
N LEU A 280 9.43 17.47 13.12
CA LEU A 280 10.07 18.34 12.12
C LEU A 280 10.17 19.79 12.61
N GLY A 281 9.17 20.29 13.35
CA GLY A 281 9.22 21.61 13.98
C GLY A 281 10.37 21.74 14.98
N PHE A 282 10.65 20.68 15.74
CA PHE A 282 11.83 20.61 16.61
C PHE A 282 13.14 20.71 15.83
N MET A 283 13.25 19.99 14.72
CA MET A 283 14.46 20.02 13.91
C MET A 283 14.68 21.38 13.25
N ALA A 284 13.64 21.96 12.64
CA ALA A 284 13.68 23.31 12.07
C ALA A 284 14.12 24.35 13.11
N THR A 285 13.55 24.29 14.32
CA THR A 285 13.89 25.20 15.41
C THR A 285 15.32 24.99 15.92
N SER A 286 15.76 23.73 16.05
CA SER A 286 17.08 23.39 16.62
C SER A 286 18.22 23.67 15.66
N GLN A 287 17.99 23.53 14.36
CA GLN A 287 18.99 23.77 13.31
C GLN A 287 18.89 25.19 12.72
N GLY A 288 17.84 25.95 13.04
CA GLY A 288 17.63 27.30 12.51
C GLY A 288 17.34 27.33 11.01
N ILE A 289 16.85 26.23 10.44
CA ILE A 289 16.50 26.12 9.01
C ILE A 289 14.97 26.11 8.82
N PRO A 290 14.48 26.62 7.68
CA PRO A 290 13.05 26.57 7.35
C PRO A 290 12.53 25.13 7.33
N LEU A 291 11.25 24.95 7.69
CA LEU A 291 10.62 23.62 7.72
C LEU A 291 10.63 22.96 6.33
N GLU A 292 10.58 23.78 5.28
CA GLU A 292 10.66 23.42 3.87
C GLU A 292 11.93 22.65 3.53
N GLU A 293 13.06 23.06 4.12
CA GLU A 293 14.36 22.43 3.85
C GLU A 293 14.52 21.11 4.62
N VAL A 294 13.79 20.96 5.73
CA VAL A 294 13.78 19.73 6.53
C VAL A 294 12.85 18.68 5.92
N ALA A 295 11.74 19.09 5.31
CA ALA A 295 10.72 18.20 4.77
C ALA A 295 11.09 17.67 3.37
N THR A 296 12.09 16.76 3.32
CA THR A 296 12.50 16.10 2.07
C THR A 296 11.47 15.06 1.60
N GLU A 297 11.59 14.65 0.33
CA GLU A 297 10.66 13.70 -0.29
C GLU A 297 10.71 12.30 0.35
N SER A 298 9.53 11.75 0.66
CA SER A 298 9.23 10.32 0.92
C SER A 298 10.35 9.50 1.62
N ILE A 299 11.24 8.87 0.85
CA ILE A 299 12.31 7.99 1.37
C ILE A 299 13.36 8.81 2.15
N GLY A 300 13.70 10.00 1.67
CA GLY A 300 14.62 10.92 2.36
C GLY A 300 14.09 11.31 3.73
N LEU A 301 12.78 11.53 3.87
CA LEU A 301 12.19 11.83 5.17
C LEU A 301 12.45 10.70 6.17
N ALA A 302 12.20 9.45 5.76
CA ALA A 302 12.34 8.26 6.61
C ALA A 302 13.78 7.89 6.97
N PHE A 303 14.69 7.93 5.99
CA PHE A 303 16.04 7.37 6.12
C PHE A 303 17.16 8.41 6.17
N VAL A 304 16.84 9.70 6.04
CA VAL A 304 17.81 10.80 6.17
C VAL A 304 17.37 11.75 7.28
N VAL A 305 16.18 12.35 7.15
CA VAL A 305 15.71 13.40 8.05
C VAL A 305 15.45 12.85 9.45
N PHE A 306 14.64 11.80 9.61
CA PHE A 306 14.37 11.22 10.93
C PHE A 306 15.63 10.78 11.68
N PRO A 307 16.60 10.07 11.06
CA PRO A 307 17.90 9.82 11.67
C PRO A 307 18.59 11.07 12.23
N GLN A 308 18.62 12.16 11.47
CA GLN A 308 19.19 13.44 11.93
C GLN A 308 18.42 14.02 13.13
N VAL A 309 17.09 13.96 13.09
CA VAL A 309 16.26 14.36 14.23
C VAL A 309 16.62 13.54 15.46
N PHE A 310 16.72 12.22 15.34
CA PHE A 310 17.02 11.35 16.47
C PHE A 310 18.40 11.66 17.04
N SER A 311 19.40 11.95 16.21
CA SER A 311 20.69 12.44 16.70
C SER A 311 20.58 13.75 17.48
N ALA A 312 19.74 14.69 17.01
CA ALA A 312 19.49 15.95 17.70
C ALA A 312 18.74 15.79 19.05
N MET A 313 18.02 14.68 19.27
CA MET A 313 17.34 14.39 20.54
C MET A 313 18.27 13.87 21.65
N GLY A 314 19.58 13.70 21.37
CA GLY A 314 20.55 13.19 22.34
C GLY A 314 20.30 11.72 22.71
N PRO A 315 20.57 11.28 23.97
CA PRO A 315 20.51 9.86 24.35
C PRO A 315 19.13 9.19 24.15
N LEU A 316 18.04 9.95 24.31
CA LEU A 316 16.68 9.44 24.06
C LEU A 316 16.42 9.18 22.57
N GLY A 317 17.15 9.85 21.69
CA GLY A 317 17.08 9.69 20.25
C GLY A 317 17.29 8.26 19.78
N THR A 318 18.22 7.53 20.41
CA THR A 318 18.45 6.10 20.12
C THR A 318 17.18 5.26 20.35
N VAL A 319 16.47 5.50 21.45
CA VAL A 319 15.21 4.77 21.75
C VAL A 319 14.14 5.09 20.72
N PHE A 320 13.95 6.38 20.38
CA PHE A 320 12.95 6.79 19.40
C PHE A 320 13.30 6.33 17.98
N GLY A 321 14.59 6.28 17.61
CA GLY A 321 15.05 5.71 16.35
C GLY A 321 14.71 4.23 16.23
N ILE A 322 15.05 3.43 17.26
CA ILE A 322 14.70 2.01 17.31
C ILE A 322 13.18 1.82 17.18
N LEU A 323 12.40 2.56 17.96
CA LEU A 323 10.93 2.48 17.92
C LEU A 323 10.37 2.87 16.55
N PHE A 324 10.87 3.93 15.94
CA PHE A 324 10.43 4.40 14.62
C PHE A 324 10.68 3.35 13.53
N PHE A 325 11.89 2.79 13.46
CA PHE A 325 12.19 1.77 12.46
C PHE A 325 11.48 0.44 12.73
N ILE A 326 11.18 0.10 13.99
CA ILE A 326 10.26 -1.01 14.32
C ILE A 326 8.85 -0.75 13.77
N CYS A 327 8.32 0.48 13.90
CA CYS A 327 7.02 0.84 13.31
C CYS A 327 7.02 0.63 11.80
N LEU A 328 8.07 1.08 11.11
CA LEU A 328 8.20 0.89 9.67
C LEU A 328 8.21 -0.60 9.31
N VAL A 329 8.97 -1.42 10.03
CA VAL A 329 8.98 -2.88 9.81
C VAL A 329 7.59 -3.49 10.06
N PHE A 330 6.87 -3.08 11.10
CA PHE A 330 5.54 -3.64 11.41
C PHE A 330 4.47 -3.25 10.37
N ALA A 331 4.41 -1.98 9.99
CA ALA A 331 3.53 -1.49 8.93
C ALA A 331 3.88 -2.16 7.59
N GLY A 332 5.17 -2.27 7.28
CA GLY A 332 5.66 -2.97 6.11
C GLY A 332 5.26 -4.45 6.07
N LEU A 333 5.52 -5.20 7.14
CA LEU A 333 5.29 -6.66 7.17
C LEU A 333 3.80 -7.01 7.04
N THR A 334 2.91 -6.24 7.69
CA THR A 334 1.46 -6.44 7.61
C THR A 334 0.92 -6.20 6.19
N SER A 335 1.45 -5.21 5.48
CA SER A 335 1.15 -4.97 4.05
C SER A 335 1.72 -6.07 3.14
N CYS A 336 2.99 -6.47 3.35
CA CYS A 336 3.69 -7.50 2.58
C CYS A 336 2.97 -8.85 2.54
N VAL A 337 2.49 -9.33 3.69
CA VAL A 337 1.76 -10.62 3.76
C VAL A 337 0.42 -10.53 3.02
N SER A 338 -0.17 -9.34 2.96
CA SER A 338 -1.43 -9.09 2.26
C SER A 338 -1.27 -9.14 0.75
N LEU A 339 -0.21 -8.51 0.24
CA LEU A 339 0.18 -8.59 -1.18
C LEU A 339 0.50 -10.04 -1.60
N THR A 340 1.24 -10.77 -0.76
CA THR A 340 1.56 -12.20 -0.99
C THR A 340 0.29 -13.03 -1.12
N GLU A 341 -0.67 -12.81 -0.24
CA GLU A 341 -1.94 -13.55 -0.22
C GLU A 341 -2.82 -13.21 -1.43
N ALA A 342 -2.89 -11.95 -1.84
CA ALA A 342 -3.68 -11.52 -3.01
C ALA A 342 -3.26 -12.22 -4.31
N PHE A 343 -1.95 -12.41 -4.51
CA PHE A 343 -1.43 -13.18 -5.63
C PHE A 343 -1.58 -14.69 -5.43
N SER A 344 -1.21 -15.20 -4.25
CA SER A 344 -1.23 -16.64 -3.97
C SER A 344 -2.65 -17.21 -4.07
N ALA A 345 -3.65 -16.53 -3.51
CA ALA A 345 -5.04 -16.94 -3.57
C ALA A 345 -5.58 -17.01 -5.01
N ALA A 346 -5.20 -16.05 -5.86
CA ALA A 346 -5.54 -16.05 -7.28
C ALA A 346 -5.03 -17.31 -7.99
N VAL A 347 -3.76 -17.67 -7.77
CA VAL A 347 -3.16 -18.85 -8.38
C VAL A 347 -3.72 -20.15 -7.79
N ILE A 348 -3.97 -20.21 -6.47
CA ILE A 348 -4.62 -21.35 -5.81
C ILE A 348 -6.01 -21.58 -6.41
N ASP A 349 -6.85 -20.55 -6.47
CA ASP A 349 -8.22 -20.64 -6.98
C ASP A 349 -8.23 -21.08 -8.46
N LYS A 350 -7.28 -20.60 -9.27
CA LYS A 350 -7.20 -20.96 -10.70
C LYS A 350 -6.76 -22.41 -10.92
N THR A 351 -5.73 -22.83 -10.21
CA THR A 351 -5.02 -24.09 -10.48
C THR A 351 -5.49 -25.26 -9.62
N GLY A 352 -6.14 -24.99 -8.48
CA GLY A 352 -6.51 -26.00 -7.49
C GLY A 352 -5.32 -26.65 -6.78
N VAL A 353 -4.11 -26.11 -6.94
CA VAL A 353 -2.90 -26.61 -6.28
C VAL A 353 -2.91 -26.19 -4.81
N SER A 354 -2.32 -27.01 -3.94
CA SER A 354 -2.30 -26.74 -2.50
C SER A 354 -1.61 -25.41 -2.17
N ARG A 355 -2.20 -24.66 -1.22
CA ARG A 355 -1.69 -23.38 -0.69
C ARG A 355 -0.18 -23.40 -0.45
N LYS A 356 0.28 -24.41 0.29
CA LYS A 356 1.69 -24.57 0.68
C LYS A 356 2.65 -24.55 -0.52
N LYS A 357 2.29 -25.22 -1.62
CA LYS A 357 3.12 -25.24 -2.84
C LYS A 357 3.09 -23.87 -3.52
N ILE A 358 1.90 -23.29 -3.73
CA ILE A 358 1.77 -22.01 -4.42
C ILE A 358 2.48 -20.88 -3.67
N VAL A 359 2.27 -20.77 -2.35
CA VAL A 359 2.96 -19.77 -1.53
C VAL A 359 4.47 -19.92 -1.62
N THR A 360 4.99 -21.16 -1.57
CA THR A 360 6.43 -21.41 -1.69
C THR A 360 6.97 -20.97 -3.05
N PHE A 361 6.30 -21.31 -4.16
CA PHE A 361 6.74 -20.89 -5.50
C PHE A 361 6.61 -19.38 -5.72
N ALA A 362 5.52 -18.76 -5.23
CA ALA A 362 5.34 -17.32 -5.31
C ALA A 362 6.47 -16.59 -4.57
N VAL A 363 6.77 -17.00 -3.33
CA VAL A 363 7.86 -16.39 -2.56
C VAL A 363 9.21 -16.61 -3.20
N LEU A 364 9.54 -17.82 -3.67
CA LEU A 364 10.83 -18.07 -4.33
C LEU A 364 10.98 -17.26 -5.63
N GLY A 365 9.91 -17.15 -6.42
CA GLY A 365 9.89 -16.33 -7.64
C GLY A 365 10.08 -14.84 -7.32
N GLY A 366 9.32 -14.32 -6.35
CA GLY A 366 9.42 -12.92 -5.94
C GLY A 366 10.76 -12.59 -5.29
N TYR A 367 11.31 -13.50 -4.47
CA TYR A 367 12.65 -13.39 -3.89
C TYR A 367 13.72 -13.30 -4.97
N SER A 368 13.66 -14.16 -5.99
CA SER A 368 14.63 -14.14 -7.11
C SER A 368 14.64 -12.80 -7.84
N ILE A 369 13.49 -12.16 -7.99
CA ILE A 369 13.39 -10.80 -8.55
C ILE A 369 13.88 -9.75 -7.55
N SER A 370 13.56 -9.92 -6.27
CA SER A 370 13.89 -8.97 -5.20
C SER A 370 15.40 -8.79 -5.00
N VAL A 371 16.18 -9.84 -5.27
CA VAL A 371 17.65 -9.80 -5.20
C VAL A 371 18.26 -8.74 -6.11
N PHE A 372 17.63 -8.42 -7.25
CA PHE A 372 18.10 -7.35 -8.13
C PHE A 372 17.96 -5.95 -7.51
N TYR A 373 17.01 -5.76 -6.59
CA TYR A 373 16.90 -4.51 -5.84
C TYR A 373 17.96 -4.40 -4.74
N ALA A 374 18.69 -5.47 -4.41
CA ALA A 374 19.81 -5.37 -3.48
C ALA A 374 21.11 -4.88 -4.14
N THR A 375 21.10 -4.48 -5.42
CA THR A 375 22.29 -3.91 -6.07
C THR A 375 22.32 -2.38 -5.96
N GLY A 376 23.44 -1.75 -6.34
CA GLY A 376 23.58 -0.29 -6.36
C GLY A 376 22.55 0.43 -7.25
N ALA A 377 22.00 -0.24 -8.27
CA ALA A 377 20.91 0.30 -9.10
C ALA A 377 19.51 0.13 -8.49
N GLY A 378 19.38 -0.57 -7.35
CA GLY A 378 18.09 -1.00 -6.81
C GLY A 378 17.12 0.14 -6.53
N LEU A 379 17.62 1.29 -6.07
CA LEU A 379 16.78 2.47 -5.81
C LEU A 379 16.14 3.01 -7.10
N TYR A 380 16.87 3.02 -8.23
CA TYR A 380 16.33 3.48 -9.51
C TYR A 380 15.23 2.56 -10.02
N PHE A 381 15.40 1.24 -9.88
CA PHE A 381 14.35 0.29 -10.24
C PHE A 381 13.11 0.49 -9.39
N LEU A 382 13.30 0.62 -8.08
CA LEU A 382 12.22 0.85 -7.14
C LEU A 382 11.44 2.12 -7.51
N ASP A 383 12.12 3.24 -7.71
CA ASP A 383 11.48 4.53 -7.97
C ASP A 383 10.66 4.50 -9.28
N ILE A 384 11.28 4.07 -10.38
CA ILE A 384 10.60 4.01 -11.69
C ILE A 384 9.41 3.04 -11.63
N ILE A 385 9.60 1.83 -11.09
CA ILE A 385 8.55 0.81 -11.07
C ILE A 385 7.39 1.25 -10.16
N ASP A 386 7.68 1.79 -8.97
CA ASP A 386 6.64 2.25 -8.04
C ASP A 386 5.82 3.40 -8.64
N ALA A 387 6.47 4.39 -9.24
CA ALA A 387 5.79 5.52 -9.87
C ALA A 387 4.83 5.08 -10.98
N PHE A 388 5.27 4.16 -11.85
CA PHE A 388 4.47 3.65 -12.96
C PHE A 388 3.34 2.75 -12.47
N ILE A 389 3.57 1.89 -11.48
CA ILE A 389 2.51 1.04 -10.91
C ILE A 389 1.42 1.89 -10.28
N ASN A 390 1.79 2.89 -9.48
CA ASN A 390 0.83 3.78 -8.85
C ASN A 390 0.01 4.57 -9.87
N SER A 391 0.66 5.09 -10.92
CA SER A 391 0.00 5.97 -11.90
C SER A 391 -0.80 5.22 -12.96
N TYR A 392 -0.30 4.07 -13.44
CA TYR A 392 -0.84 3.40 -14.63
C TYR A 392 -1.38 2.00 -14.37
N SER A 393 -1.02 1.35 -13.27
CA SER A 393 -1.59 0.06 -12.91
C SER A 393 -2.79 0.23 -11.98
N ILE A 394 -2.56 0.79 -10.78
CA ILE A 394 -3.55 0.90 -9.71
C ILE A 394 -4.73 1.78 -10.14
N VAL A 395 -4.46 2.97 -10.69
CA VAL A 395 -5.49 3.91 -11.16
C VAL A 395 -6.32 3.30 -12.28
N VAL A 396 -5.68 2.67 -13.27
CA VAL A 396 -6.39 2.05 -14.41
C VAL A 396 -7.24 0.87 -13.95
N VAL A 397 -6.73 0.02 -13.05
CA VAL A 397 -7.53 -1.07 -12.48
C VAL A 397 -8.71 -0.51 -11.71
N GLY A 398 -8.53 0.51 -10.86
CA GLY A 398 -9.63 1.16 -10.14
C GLY A 398 -10.70 1.76 -11.07
N LEU A 399 -10.28 2.37 -12.19
CA LEU A 399 -11.17 2.88 -13.23
C LEU A 399 -11.95 1.76 -13.90
N LEU A 400 -11.27 0.71 -14.36
CA LEU A 400 -11.89 -0.43 -15.01
C LEU A 400 -12.84 -1.17 -14.07
N GLN A 401 -12.47 -1.36 -12.80
CA GLN A 401 -13.34 -1.95 -11.78
C GLN A 401 -14.59 -1.09 -11.57
N SER A 402 -14.45 0.22 -11.46
CA SER A 402 -15.57 1.16 -11.33
C SER A 402 -16.54 1.05 -12.52
N ILE A 403 -16.01 1.04 -13.74
CA ILE A 403 -16.83 0.93 -14.96
C ILE A 403 -17.50 -0.44 -15.05
N VAL A 404 -16.73 -1.52 -14.90
CA VAL A 404 -17.23 -2.90 -15.05
C VAL A 404 -18.26 -3.22 -13.98
N VAL A 405 -17.99 -2.90 -12.71
CA VAL A 405 -18.96 -3.15 -11.64
C VAL A 405 -20.11 -2.16 -11.71
N GLY A 406 -19.83 -0.89 -11.97
CA GLY A 406 -20.83 0.17 -12.06
C GLY A 406 -21.91 -0.12 -13.10
N TRP A 407 -21.49 -0.47 -14.32
CA TRP A 407 -22.38 -0.52 -15.48
C TRP A 407 -22.68 -1.92 -16.00
N PHE A 408 -21.74 -2.86 -15.90
CA PHE A 408 -21.90 -4.18 -16.54
C PHE A 408 -22.32 -5.27 -15.56
N ILE A 409 -21.67 -5.38 -14.40
CA ILE A 409 -22.10 -6.31 -13.33
C ILE A 409 -23.29 -5.72 -12.57
N GLY A 410 -23.31 -4.38 -12.42
CA GLY A 410 -24.38 -3.62 -11.77
C GLY A 410 -24.02 -3.27 -10.33
N ALA A 411 -23.78 -1.99 -10.05
CA ALA A 411 -23.49 -1.51 -8.70
C ALA A 411 -24.59 -1.91 -7.70
N HIS A 412 -25.86 -1.75 -8.06
CA HIS A 412 -27.01 -2.14 -7.23
C HIS A 412 -26.93 -3.60 -6.72
N VAL A 413 -26.43 -4.53 -7.53
CA VAL A 413 -26.27 -5.96 -7.17
C VAL A 413 -25.31 -6.15 -5.99
N ILE A 414 -24.29 -5.29 -5.90
CA ILE A 414 -23.32 -5.27 -4.80
C ILE A 414 -23.88 -4.52 -3.60
N ARG A 415 -24.56 -3.38 -3.81
CA ARG A 415 -25.19 -2.61 -2.75
C ARG A 415 -26.27 -3.40 -2.02
N GLU A 416 -27.15 -4.07 -2.75
CA GLU A 416 -28.21 -4.92 -2.17
C GLU A 416 -27.62 -6.11 -1.41
N HIS A 417 -26.58 -6.74 -1.96
CA HIS A 417 -25.87 -7.83 -1.29
C HIS A 417 -25.26 -7.41 0.05
N THR A 418 -24.58 -6.25 0.06
CA THR A 418 -23.91 -5.74 1.25
C THR A 418 -24.91 -5.21 2.28
N ASN A 419 -26.00 -4.58 1.85
CA ASN A 419 -27.07 -4.08 2.73
C ASN A 419 -27.89 -5.20 3.39
N ALA A 420 -27.97 -6.40 2.79
CA ALA A 420 -28.83 -7.48 3.30
C ALA A 420 -28.50 -7.94 4.73
N VAL A 421 -27.24 -7.80 5.18
CA VAL A 421 -26.77 -8.26 6.50
C VAL A 421 -26.09 -7.15 7.32
N SER A 422 -25.77 -6.01 6.70
CA SER A 422 -25.00 -4.95 7.38
C SER A 422 -25.86 -4.17 8.37
N ILE A 423 -25.23 -3.66 9.43
CA ILE A 423 -25.90 -2.92 10.52
C ILE A 423 -26.56 -1.64 9.99
N PHE A 424 -25.92 -0.98 9.02
CA PHE A 424 -26.49 0.15 8.29
C PHE A 424 -26.48 -0.13 6.79
N SER A 425 -27.45 0.45 6.09
CA SER A 425 -27.57 0.36 4.65
C SER A 425 -26.87 1.53 3.95
N VAL A 426 -26.13 1.23 2.90
CA VAL A 426 -25.58 2.24 1.99
C VAL A 426 -26.63 2.61 0.94
N GLY A 427 -26.82 3.91 0.74
CA GLY A 427 -27.82 4.47 -0.16
C GLY A 427 -27.37 4.51 -1.62
N LYS A 428 -28.23 5.08 -2.49
CA LYS A 428 -27.96 5.24 -3.93
C LYS A 428 -26.77 6.15 -4.24
N TRP A 429 -26.34 7.00 -3.29
CA TRP A 429 -25.16 7.84 -3.43
C TRP A 429 -23.91 7.03 -3.81
N TRP A 430 -23.75 5.83 -3.26
CA TRP A 430 -22.60 4.97 -3.55
C TRP A 430 -22.62 4.48 -5.00
N GLU A 431 -23.80 4.16 -5.54
CA GLU A 431 -23.93 3.81 -6.96
C GLU A 431 -23.54 4.99 -7.86
N ILE A 432 -23.91 6.22 -7.47
CA ILE A 432 -23.52 7.44 -8.20
C ILE A 432 -22.00 7.62 -8.17
N MET A 433 -21.37 7.40 -7.01
CA MET A 433 -19.91 7.48 -6.89
C MET A 433 -19.23 6.48 -7.83
N VAL A 434 -19.58 5.19 -7.73
CA VAL A 434 -18.96 4.12 -8.53
C VAL A 434 -19.23 4.28 -10.03
N LYS A 435 -20.43 4.71 -10.43
CA LYS A 435 -20.81 4.81 -11.85
C LYS A 435 -20.28 6.07 -12.54
N PHE A 436 -20.20 7.19 -11.82
CA PHE A 436 -19.95 8.49 -12.42
C PHE A 436 -18.77 9.22 -11.77
N VAL A 437 -18.81 9.47 -10.47
CA VAL A 437 -17.83 10.37 -9.82
C VAL A 437 -16.44 9.77 -9.80
N THR A 438 -16.28 8.59 -9.21
CA THR A 438 -15.00 7.87 -9.14
C THR A 438 -14.37 7.69 -10.53
N PRO A 439 -15.04 7.12 -11.55
CA PRO A 439 -14.42 6.93 -12.85
C PRO A 439 -14.08 8.25 -13.55
N THR A 440 -14.88 9.31 -13.39
CA THR A 440 -14.57 10.63 -13.98
C THR A 440 -13.28 11.19 -13.40
N VAL A 441 -13.11 11.13 -12.08
CA VAL A 441 -11.89 11.60 -11.43
C VAL A 441 -10.68 10.78 -11.88
N LEU A 442 -10.81 9.46 -11.96
CA LEU A 442 -9.70 8.60 -12.38
C LEU A 442 -9.32 8.81 -13.85
N ILE A 443 -10.29 9.07 -14.73
CA ILE A 443 -10.02 9.45 -16.13
C ILE A 443 -9.23 10.76 -16.17
N PHE A 444 -9.65 11.77 -15.40
CA PHE A 444 -8.95 13.05 -15.33
C PHE A 444 -7.51 12.88 -14.80
N MET A 445 -7.33 12.15 -13.70
CA MET A 445 -6.01 11.86 -13.13
C MET A 445 -5.10 11.15 -14.14
N LEU A 446 -5.62 10.09 -14.78
CA LEU A 446 -4.85 9.33 -15.76
C LEU A 446 -4.46 10.20 -16.96
N GLY A 447 -5.38 11.03 -17.45
CA GLY A 447 -5.11 11.99 -18.52
C GLY A 447 -3.99 12.97 -18.16
N GLN A 448 -4.05 13.53 -16.95
CA GLN A 448 -3.01 14.46 -16.45
C GLN A 448 -1.66 13.76 -16.28
N SER A 449 -1.61 12.54 -15.74
CA SER A 449 -0.38 11.76 -15.64
C SER A 449 0.25 11.50 -17.01
N ILE A 450 -0.55 11.12 -18.01
CA ILE A 450 -0.06 10.89 -19.38
C ILE A 450 0.47 12.19 -19.99
N ILE A 451 -0.23 13.32 -19.82
CA ILE A 451 0.23 14.62 -20.31
C ILE A 451 1.58 14.99 -19.70
N ASN A 452 1.72 14.87 -18.38
CA ASN A 452 2.96 15.20 -17.69
C ASN A 452 4.12 14.32 -18.17
N GLU A 453 3.91 13.03 -18.35
CA GLU A 453 4.94 12.10 -18.85
C GLU A 453 5.40 12.41 -20.28
N ILE A 454 4.51 12.97 -21.11
CA ILE A 454 4.87 13.40 -22.48
C ILE A 454 5.68 14.71 -22.46
N ILE A 455 5.37 15.61 -21.52
CA ILE A 455 6.05 16.91 -21.41
C ILE A 455 7.44 16.74 -20.80
N GLU A 456 7.54 15.99 -19.71
CA GLU A 456 8.77 15.80 -18.95
C GLU A 456 8.91 14.34 -18.52
N PRO A 457 10.00 13.65 -18.92
CA PRO A 457 10.27 12.28 -18.48
C PRO A 457 10.31 12.18 -16.96
N TYR A 458 9.63 11.18 -16.39
CA TYR A 458 9.60 10.99 -14.95
C TYR A 458 11.01 10.96 -14.33
N GLY A 459 11.19 11.72 -13.25
CA GLY A 459 12.41 11.71 -12.42
C GLY A 459 13.70 12.12 -13.15
N GLY A 460 13.60 12.74 -14.34
CA GLY A 460 14.77 13.03 -15.18
C GLY A 460 15.45 11.78 -15.75
N TYR A 461 14.79 10.61 -15.68
CA TYR A 461 15.35 9.36 -16.19
C TYR A 461 15.37 9.34 -17.72
N SER A 462 16.36 8.62 -18.26
CA SER A 462 16.42 8.37 -19.71
C SER A 462 15.15 7.67 -20.20
N MET A 463 14.67 8.03 -21.40
CA MET A 463 13.47 7.40 -21.99
C MET A 463 13.62 5.88 -22.11
N LYS A 464 14.84 5.37 -22.34
CA LYS A 464 15.12 3.94 -22.37
C LYS A 464 14.83 3.26 -21.03
N ALA A 465 15.19 3.89 -19.90
CA ALA A 465 14.91 3.36 -18.57
C ALA A 465 13.39 3.34 -18.30
N LEU A 466 12.69 4.41 -18.65
CA LEU A 466 11.23 4.51 -18.49
C LEU A 466 10.48 3.49 -19.37
N LEU A 467 10.92 3.27 -20.60
CA LEU A 467 10.32 2.26 -21.48
C LEU A 467 10.51 0.83 -20.96
N ILE A 468 11.67 0.50 -20.41
CA ILE A 468 11.97 -0.87 -19.95
C ILE A 468 11.37 -1.13 -18.56
N PHE A 469 11.69 -0.27 -17.58
CA PHE A 469 11.33 -0.49 -16.17
C PHE A 469 9.95 0.08 -15.82
N GLY A 470 9.48 1.11 -16.53
CA GLY A 470 8.13 1.65 -16.35
C GLY A 470 7.12 0.96 -17.26
N TRP A 471 7.01 1.41 -18.51
CA TRP A 471 6.02 0.93 -19.47
C TRP A 471 6.13 -0.57 -19.77
N GLY A 472 7.33 -1.11 -19.81
CA GLY A 472 7.58 -2.54 -20.01
C GLY A 472 6.96 -3.41 -18.91
N ILE A 473 7.03 -2.97 -17.65
CA ILE A 473 6.39 -3.66 -16.53
C ILE A 473 4.87 -3.57 -16.61
N ILE A 474 4.32 -2.40 -16.98
CA ILE A 474 2.87 -2.25 -17.21
C ILE A 474 2.38 -3.19 -18.32
N ALA A 475 3.08 -3.23 -19.45
CA ALA A 475 2.77 -4.14 -20.54
C ALA A 475 2.84 -5.61 -20.12
N LEU A 476 3.88 -5.99 -19.36
CA LEU A 476 4.05 -7.35 -18.83
C LEU A 476 2.88 -7.76 -17.92
N ILE A 477 2.42 -6.88 -17.04
CA ILE A 477 1.26 -7.12 -16.16
C ILE A 477 0.00 -7.39 -17.00
N ILE A 478 -0.29 -6.53 -17.99
CA ILE A 478 -1.48 -6.65 -18.85
C ILE A 478 -1.45 -7.95 -19.66
N ILE A 479 -0.33 -8.22 -20.34
CA ILE A 479 -0.16 -9.41 -21.18
C ILE A 479 -0.31 -10.68 -20.33
N THR A 480 0.35 -10.73 -19.18
CA THR A 480 0.27 -11.87 -18.26
C THR A 480 -1.15 -12.07 -17.75
N SER A 481 -1.87 -10.99 -17.43
CA SER A 481 -3.28 -11.04 -16.99
C SER A 481 -4.19 -11.67 -18.05
N ILE A 482 -4.01 -11.29 -19.32
CA ILE A 482 -4.75 -11.84 -20.45
C ILE A 482 -4.40 -13.32 -20.65
N ILE A 483 -3.11 -13.68 -20.61
CA ILE A 483 -2.66 -15.08 -20.79
C ILE A 483 -3.23 -15.99 -19.69
N LEU A 484 -3.16 -15.56 -18.42
CA LEU A 484 -3.69 -16.34 -17.31
C LEU A 484 -5.21 -16.48 -17.37
N SER A 485 -5.93 -15.45 -17.85
CA SER A 485 -7.38 -15.51 -18.03
C SER A 485 -7.83 -16.57 -19.02
N LYS A 486 -7.01 -16.86 -20.05
CA LYS A 486 -7.31 -17.86 -21.08
C LYS A 486 -7.10 -19.30 -20.60
N ARG A 487 -6.37 -19.52 -19.50
CA ARG A 487 -6.18 -20.88 -18.96
C ARG A 487 -7.50 -21.43 -18.42
N PRO A 488 -7.75 -22.75 -18.47
CA PRO A 488 -8.99 -23.32 -17.92
C PRO A 488 -8.99 -23.25 -16.39
N TRP A 489 -10.18 -23.05 -15.80
CA TRP A 489 -10.38 -23.20 -14.37
C TRP A 489 -10.42 -24.68 -14.00
N ARG A 490 -9.75 -25.05 -12.90
CA ARG A 490 -9.81 -26.41 -12.35
C ARG A 490 -10.86 -26.52 -11.24
N ASN A 491 -11.18 -27.75 -10.85
CA ASN A 491 -12.03 -28.08 -9.68
C ASN A 491 -13.41 -27.40 -9.66
N LYS A 492 -14.04 -27.18 -10.82
CA LYS A 492 -15.34 -26.50 -10.92
C LYS A 492 -15.38 -25.14 -10.22
N ALA A 493 -14.25 -24.43 -10.13
CA ALA A 493 -14.14 -23.19 -9.37
C ALA A 493 -15.18 -22.12 -9.74
N LEU A 494 -15.68 -22.10 -10.97
CA LEU A 494 -16.71 -21.15 -11.41
C LEU A 494 -18.10 -21.40 -10.81
N GLU A 495 -18.38 -22.60 -10.30
CA GLU A 495 -19.61 -22.85 -9.53
C GLU A 495 -19.51 -22.11 -8.19
N LEU A 496 -20.59 -21.42 -7.79
CA LEU A 496 -20.66 -20.87 -6.43
C LEU A 496 -20.76 -22.05 -5.44
N PRO A 497 -20.04 -21.98 -4.29
CA PRO A 497 -20.07 -23.07 -3.32
C PRO A 497 -21.51 -23.42 -2.92
N LYS A 498 -21.89 -24.70 -3.04
CA LYS A 498 -23.22 -25.18 -2.65
C LYS A 498 -23.45 -24.94 -1.16
N GLU A 499 -24.68 -24.62 -0.82
CA GLU A 499 -25.07 -24.32 0.55
C GLU A 499 -25.03 -25.60 1.39
N VAL A 500 -24.38 -25.54 2.54
CA VAL A 500 -24.72 -26.40 3.66
C VAL A 500 -25.50 -25.49 4.58
N GLU A 501 -26.80 -25.74 4.69
CA GLU A 501 -27.74 -25.01 5.56
C GLU A 501 -27.24 -24.88 7.00
#